data_AF-A0A3N5S740-F1
#
_entry.id   AF-A0A3N5S740-F1
#
_cell.length_a   1.000
_cell.length_b   1.000
_cell.length_c   1.000
_cell.angle_alpha   90.00
_cell.angle_beta   90.00
_cell.angle_gamma   90.00
#
_symmetry.space_group_name_H-M   'P 1'
#
loop_
_entity.id
_entity.type
_entity.pdbx_description
1 polymer ?
#
loop_
_entity_poly.entity_id
_entity_poly.type
_entity_poly.pdbx_seq_one_letter_code
_entity_poly.pdbx_strand_id
1 'polypeptide(L)'
;MNHRERVQAVLKHQKPDIPVVDLGGRVASLHWRAYLDLKTYLGFGDKLEGEEITSLNTISNIDERILSLFNVPFRRLYLKPASSFHKDVAADGSFRDEWGVLYRPVGLYNERTGFPLADAALADLNSFSWPDPSDSGRVQDLAEQA
;
A
#
# COMPACT_ATOMS: atom_id res chain seq x y z
N MET A 1 -0.48 -5.34 29.26
CA MET A 1 -0.35 -6.24 28.09
C MET A 1 0.72 -5.70 27.17
N ASN A 2 1.52 -6.53 26.50
CA ASN A 2 2.39 -6.08 25.41
C ASN A 2 1.60 -5.89 24.10
N HIS A 3 2.24 -5.35 23.05
CA HIS A 3 1.57 -5.11 21.76
C HIS A 3 0.93 -6.37 21.16
N ARG A 4 1.63 -7.51 21.19
CA ARG A 4 1.13 -8.78 20.66
C ARG A 4 -0.10 -9.27 21.44
N GLU A 5 -0.06 -9.21 22.76
CA GLU A 5 -1.18 -9.59 23.63
C GLU A 5 -2.42 -8.73 23.37
N ARG A 6 -2.25 -7.42 23.17
CA ARG A 6 -3.38 -6.52 22.84
C ARG A 6 -4.02 -6.88 21.52
N VAL A 7 -3.21 -7.10 20.47
CA VAL A 7 -3.71 -7.52 19.16
C VAL A 7 -4.45 -8.86 19.28
N GLN A 8 -3.88 -9.82 19.99
CA GLN A 8 -4.53 -11.12 20.22
C GLN A 8 -5.85 -11.01 20.99
N ALA A 9 -5.95 -10.12 21.97
CA ALA A 9 -7.20 -9.87 22.68
C ALA A 9 -8.28 -9.30 21.75
N VAL A 10 -7.94 -8.28 20.94
CA VAL A 10 -8.86 -7.70 19.96
C VAL A 10 -9.37 -8.75 18.98
N LEU A 11 -8.48 -9.59 18.43
CA LEU A 11 -8.85 -10.68 17.51
C LEU A 11 -9.75 -11.75 18.16
N LYS A 12 -9.70 -11.89 19.48
CA LYS A 12 -10.56 -12.78 20.28
C LYS A 12 -11.83 -12.08 20.78
N HIS A 13 -12.12 -10.86 20.30
CA HIS A 13 -13.23 -10.03 20.78
C HIS A 13 -13.16 -9.72 22.28
N GLN A 14 -11.96 -9.63 22.84
CA GLN A 14 -11.69 -9.28 24.23
C GLN A 14 -11.22 -7.82 24.32
N LYS A 15 -11.50 -7.17 25.46
CA LYS A 15 -11.09 -5.78 25.70
C LYS A 15 -9.59 -5.72 26.05
N PRO A 16 -8.75 -5.03 25.25
CA PRO A 16 -7.36 -4.77 25.64
C PRO A 16 -7.27 -3.73 26.76
N ASP A 17 -6.11 -3.64 27.43
CA ASP A 17 -5.81 -2.63 28.46
C ASP A 17 -5.79 -1.19 27.90
N ILE A 18 -5.42 -1.02 26.64
CA ILE A 18 -5.56 0.24 25.87
C ILE A 18 -6.01 -0.05 24.43
N PRO A 19 -6.64 0.91 23.72
CA PRO A 19 -6.96 0.77 22.31
C PRO A 19 -5.73 0.44 21.46
N VAL A 20 -5.91 -0.44 20.49
CA VAL A 20 -4.89 -0.71 19.46
C VAL A 20 -5.12 0.26 18.31
N VAL A 21 -4.06 0.97 17.91
CA VAL A 21 -4.08 1.92 16.79
C VAL A 21 -3.34 1.32 15.62
N ASP A 22 -3.90 1.50 14.44
CA ASP A 22 -3.26 1.15 13.17
C ASP A 22 -3.01 2.41 12.34
N LEU A 23 -1.84 2.47 11.71
CA LEU A 23 -1.43 3.58 10.85
C LEU A 23 -0.63 3.04 9.65
N GLY A 24 -1.11 3.35 8.44
CA GLY A 24 -0.44 2.97 7.18
C GLY A 24 -1.31 2.07 6.30
N GLY A 25 -0.70 1.47 5.27
CA GLY A 25 -1.39 0.60 4.31
C GLY A 25 -1.59 1.29 2.97
N ARG A 26 -1.86 0.52 1.90
CA ARG A 26 -2.00 1.12 0.55
C ARG A 26 -3.09 2.20 0.51
N VAL A 27 -4.22 1.98 1.20
CA VAL A 27 -5.38 2.89 1.19
C VAL A 27 -5.58 3.63 2.52
N ALA A 28 -5.12 3.07 3.64
CA ALA A 28 -5.26 3.65 4.98
C ALA A 28 -4.01 4.44 5.45
N SER A 29 -3.05 4.66 4.55
CA SER A 29 -1.88 5.53 4.80
C SER A 29 -2.12 6.98 4.38
N LEU A 30 -1.16 7.82 4.68
CA LEU A 30 -1.16 9.23 4.32
C LEU A 30 -0.74 9.41 2.87
N HIS A 31 -1.37 10.38 2.20
CA HIS A 31 -0.82 10.94 0.97
C HIS A 31 0.59 11.48 1.24
N TRP A 32 1.53 11.29 0.32
CA TRP A 32 2.96 11.57 0.56
C TRP A 32 3.25 13.02 1.01
N ARG A 33 2.49 14.00 0.51
CA ARG A 33 2.63 15.40 0.98
C ARG A 33 2.20 15.58 2.43
N ALA A 34 1.04 15.04 2.81
CA ALA A 34 0.55 15.10 4.18
C ALA A 34 1.48 14.36 5.15
N TYR A 35 2.14 13.30 4.67
CA TYR A 35 3.17 12.61 5.42
C TYR A 35 4.41 13.48 5.68
N LEU A 36 4.91 14.22 4.68
CA LEU A 36 6.03 15.14 4.86
C LEU A 36 5.67 16.31 5.79
N ASP A 37 4.44 16.82 5.71
CA ASP A 37 3.93 17.83 6.65
C ASP A 37 3.92 17.29 8.08
N LEU A 38 3.49 16.04 8.28
CA LEU A 38 3.53 15.36 9.56
C LEU A 38 4.97 15.16 10.07
N LYS A 39 5.91 14.69 9.22
CA LYS A 39 7.33 14.56 9.61
C LYS A 39 7.90 15.91 10.05
N THR A 40 7.62 16.96 9.29
CA THR A 40 8.08 18.32 9.58
C THR A 40 7.53 18.79 10.92
N TYR A 41 6.22 18.62 11.15
CA TYR A 41 5.56 18.97 12.40
C TYR A 41 6.16 18.23 13.62
N LEU A 42 6.51 16.95 13.45
CA LEU A 42 7.11 16.13 14.50
C LEU A 42 8.63 16.35 14.67
N GLY A 43 9.26 17.17 13.82
CA GLY A 43 10.70 17.43 13.88
C GLY A 43 11.57 16.29 13.32
N PHE A 44 11.01 15.43 12.46
CA PHE A 44 11.73 14.31 11.82
C PHE A 44 12.22 14.63 10.39
N GLY A 45 12.21 15.92 10.02
CA GLY A 45 12.65 16.41 8.71
C GLY A 45 11.52 16.55 7.69
N ASP A 46 11.85 17.01 6.49
CA ASP A 46 10.91 17.42 5.43
C ASP A 46 11.06 16.59 4.14
N LYS A 47 11.80 15.49 4.20
CA LYS A 47 12.09 14.61 3.07
C LYS A 47 11.83 13.14 3.40
N LEU A 48 11.69 12.33 2.35
CA LEU A 48 11.67 10.87 2.46
C LEU A 48 13.11 10.37 2.68
N GLU A 49 13.26 9.48 3.64
CA GLU A 49 14.48 8.84 4.12
C GLU A 49 14.30 7.30 4.10
N GLY A 50 13.94 6.77 2.92
CA GLY A 50 13.70 5.34 2.70
C GLY A 50 12.22 4.95 2.64
N GLU A 51 11.30 5.88 2.89
CA GLU A 51 9.87 5.68 2.62
C GLU A 51 9.57 5.72 1.12
N GLU A 52 8.67 4.86 0.66
CA GLU A 52 8.28 4.76 -0.75
C GLU A 52 6.86 5.27 -0.99
N ILE A 53 6.67 5.89 -2.15
CA ILE A 53 5.36 6.36 -2.61
C ILE A 53 4.72 5.25 -3.47
N THR A 54 3.51 4.83 -3.09
CA THR A 54 2.73 3.87 -3.86
C THR A 54 2.17 4.50 -5.14
N SER A 55 1.69 3.66 -6.06
CA SER A 55 0.90 4.11 -7.22
C SER A 55 -0.38 4.88 -6.86
N LEU A 56 -0.81 4.90 -5.61
CA LEU A 56 -1.96 5.71 -5.15
C LEU A 56 -1.52 7.03 -4.48
N ASN A 57 -0.25 7.41 -4.62
CA ASN A 57 0.36 8.59 -4.01
C ASN A 57 0.33 8.59 -2.47
N THR A 58 0.27 7.40 -1.86
CA THR A 58 0.36 7.20 -0.41
C THR A 58 1.70 6.61 -0.01
N ILE A 59 2.10 6.72 1.26
CA ILE A 59 3.34 6.13 1.77
C ILE A 59 3.14 4.66 2.13
N SER A 60 3.98 3.76 1.62
CA SER A 60 3.88 2.31 1.88
C SER A 60 4.47 1.94 3.25
N ASN A 61 5.63 2.48 3.60
CA ASN A 61 6.39 2.23 4.82
C ASN A 61 6.60 3.55 5.59
N ILE A 62 5.97 3.66 6.75
CA ILE A 62 6.05 4.84 7.63
C ILE A 62 7.32 4.74 8.48
N ASP A 63 7.96 5.88 8.73
CA ASP A 63 9.13 6.02 9.61
C ASP A 63 8.89 5.39 10.99
N GLU A 64 9.83 4.55 11.42
CA GLU A 64 9.78 3.85 12.70
C GLU A 64 9.65 4.81 13.89
N ARG A 65 10.23 6.00 13.81
CA ARG A 65 10.11 7.04 14.84
C ARG A 65 8.66 7.50 15.02
N ILE A 66 7.91 7.63 13.93
CA ILE A 66 6.48 8.00 13.95
C ILE A 66 5.65 6.83 14.51
N LEU A 67 5.89 5.61 14.04
CA LEU A 67 5.17 4.43 14.52
C LEU A 67 5.41 4.19 16.02
N SER A 68 6.65 4.39 16.48
CA SER A 68 7.02 4.32 17.89
C SER A 68 6.36 5.44 18.71
N LEU A 69 6.37 6.68 18.23
CA LEU A 69 5.73 7.82 18.91
C LEU A 69 4.23 7.61 19.11
N PHE A 70 3.54 7.08 18.10
CA PHE A 70 2.10 6.78 18.16
C PHE A 70 1.79 5.40 18.73
N ASN A 71 2.79 4.66 19.20
CA ASN A 71 2.64 3.34 19.81
C ASN A 71 1.92 2.33 18.89
N VAL A 72 2.17 2.42 17.57
CA VAL A 72 1.56 1.58 16.53
C VAL A 72 2.29 0.23 16.46
N PRO A 73 1.60 -0.89 16.70
CA PRO A 73 2.24 -2.21 16.78
C PRO A 73 2.39 -2.91 15.43
N PHE A 74 1.92 -2.31 14.33
CA PHE A 74 1.89 -2.96 13.02
C PHE A 74 3.04 -2.51 12.13
N ARG A 75 3.72 -3.47 11.49
CA ARG A 75 4.63 -3.26 10.37
C ARG A 75 4.09 -4.03 9.17
N ARG A 76 4.02 -3.36 8.02
CA ARG A 76 3.30 -3.87 6.86
C ARG A 76 4.27 -4.48 5.87
N LEU A 77 3.91 -5.67 5.40
CA LEU A 77 4.49 -6.30 4.24
C LEU A 77 3.50 -6.19 3.10
N TYR A 78 4.00 -5.93 1.89
CA TYR A 78 3.18 -5.90 0.69
C TYR A 78 3.69 -6.95 -0.27
N LEU A 79 2.76 -7.68 -0.89
CA LEU A 79 3.10 -8.53 -2.02
C LEU A 79 3.78 -7.70 -3.10
N LYS A 80 4.86 -8.25 -3.65
CA LYS A 80 5.51 -7.75 -4.85
C LYS A 80 4.58 -7.97 -6.06
N PRO A 81 4.79 -7.25 -7.17
CA PRO A 81 4.15 -7.60 -8.42
C PRO A 81 4.51 -9.03 -8.85
N ALA A 82 3.68 -9.67 -9.68
CA ALA A 82 4.04 -10.94 -10.29
C ALA A 82 5.32 -10.79 -11.12
N SER A 83 6.13 -11.84 -11.21
CA SER A 83 7.40 -11.84 -11.96
C SER A 83 7.23 -11.49 -13.44
N SER A 84 6.06 -11.78 -14.00
CA SER A 84 5.69 -11.46 -15.39
C SER A 84 5.22 -10.02 -15.60
N PHE A 85 4.85 -9.31 -14.53
CA PHE A 85 4.28 -7.97 -14.63
C PHE A 85 5.34 -6.88 -14.53
N HIS A 86 5.37 -6.02 -15.55
CA HIS A 86 6.20 -4.83 -15.59
C HIS A 86 5.30 -3.60 -15.72
N LYS A 87 5.45 -2.66 -14.80
CA LYS A 87 4.66 -1.42 -14.81
C LYS A 87 5.35 -0.39 -15.70
N ASP A 88 4.83 -0.23 -16.91
CA ASP A 88 5.26 0.82 -17.83
C ASP A 88 4.57 2.15 -17.48
N VAL A 89 5.38 3.17 -17.22
CA VAL A 89 4.93 4.53 -16.96
C VAL A 89 5.24 5.39 -18.19
N ALA A 90 4.20 5.93 -18.82
CA ALA A 90 4.31 6.80 -19.97
C ALA A 90 4.91 8.16 -19.59
N ALA A 91 5.32 8.94 -20.60
CA ALA A 91 5.93 10.25 -20.41
C ALA A 91 5.01 11.26 -19.68
N ASP A 92 3.68 11.10 -19.80
CA ASP A 92 2.69 11.91 -19.09
C ASP A 92 2.40 11.40 -17.67
N GLY A 93 3.13 10.39 -17.21
CA GLY A 93 2.94 9.73 -15.91
C GLY A 93 1.77 8.74 -15.86
N SER A 94 1.05 8.53 -16.97
CA SER A 94 0.01 7.50 -17.02
C SER A 94 0.62 6.09 -16.99
N PHE A 95 -0.11 5.13 -16.43
CA PHE A 95 0.34 3.75 -16.36
C PHE A 95 -0.86 2.80 -16.29
N ARG A 96 -0.63 1.51 -16.56
CA ARG A 96 -1.60 0.46 -16.29
C ARG A 96 -1.15 -0.38 -15.11
N ASP A 97 -2.09 -0.77 -14.26
CA ASP A 97 -1.83 -1.81 -13.27
C ASP A 97 -1.89 -3.21 -13.89
N GLU A 98 -1.63 -4.23 -13.08
CA GLU A 98 -1.65 -5.64 -13.50
C GLU A 98 -3.02 -6.10 -13.99
N TRP A 99 -4.07 -5.41 -13.57
CA TRP A 99 -5.44 -5.63 -14.03
C TRP A 99 -5.70 -4.96 -15.38
N GLY A 100 -4.79 -4.15 -15.90
CA GLY A 100 -4.97 -3.39 -17.13
C GLY A 100 -5.76 -2.09 -16.94
N VAL A 101 -6.07 -1.68 -15.71
CA VAL A 101 -6.75 -0.41 -15.42
C VAL A 101 -5.81 0.74 -15.73
N LEU A 102 -6.28 1.70 -16.53
CA LEU A 102 -5.48 2.88 -16.87
C LEU A 102 -5.61 3.94 -15.77
N TYR A 103 -4.47 4.37 -15.24
CA TYR A 103 -4.35 5.49 -14.33
C TYR A 103 -3.72 6.69 -15.03
N ARG A 104 -4.23 7.88 -14.73
CA ARG A 104 -3.64 9.16 -15.18
C ARG A 104 -3.39 10.06 -13.98
N PRO A 105 -2.26 10.79 -13.95
CA PRO A 105 -2.06 11.85 -12.96
C PRO A 105 -3.10 12.95 -13.13
N VAL A 106 -3.83 13.25 -12.06
CA VAL A 106 -4.80 14.35 -11.98
C VAL A 106 -4.59 15.06 -10.65
N GLY A 107 -3.91 16.22 -10.71
CA GLY A 107 -3.57 16.99 -9.51
C GLY A 107 -2.68 16.19 -8.56
N LEU A 108 -3.20 15.87 -7.37
CA LEU A 108 -2.49 15.10 -6.34
C LEU A 108 -2.70 13.59 -6.45
N TYR A 109 -3.57 13.13 -7.35
CA TYR A 109 -4.02 11.73 -7.39
C TYR A 109 -3.69 11.06 -8.71
N ASN A 110 -3.69 9.73 -8.70
CA ASN A 110 -3.71 8.93 -9.92
C ASN A 110 -5.13 8.40 -10.09
N GLU A 111 -5.86 8.96 -11.06
CA GLU A 111 -7.27 8.67 -11.28
C GLU A 111 -7.45 7.54 -12.29
N ARG A 112 -8.45 6.68 -12.06
CA ARG A 112 -8.81 5.61 -12.98
C ARG A 112 -9.57 6.19 -14.17
N THR A 113 -8.98 6.09 -15.35
CA THR A 113 -9.51 6.70 -16.59
C THR A 113 -9.74 5.70 -17.72
N GLY A 114 -9.40 4.43 -17.52
CA GLY A 114 -9.70 3.37 -18.47
C GLY A 114 -9.98 2.05 -17.77
N PHE A 115 -11.02 1.37 -18.23
CA PHE A 115 -11.57 0.18 -17.57
C PHE A 115 -11.49 -0.99 -18.56
N PRO A 116 -10.63 -2.00 -18.32
CA PRO A 116 -10.30 -3.04 -19.29
C PRO A 116 -11.49 -3.95 -19.64
N LEU A 117 -12.53 -3.94 -18.81
CA LEU A 117 -13.73 -4.74 -18.96
C LEU A 117 -14.99 -3.88 -19.21
N ALA A 118 -14.85 -2.60 -19.58
CA ALA A 118 -15.99 -1.69 -19.75
C ALA A 118 -17.08 -2.25 -20.70
N ASP A 119 -16.64 -2.85 -21.79
CA ASP A 119 -17.49 -3.36 -22.88
C ASP A 119 -17.45 -4.90 -22.96
N ALA A 120 -16.93 -5.57 -21.92
CA ALA A 120 -16.75 -7.02 -21.91
C ALA A 120 -18.09 -7.75 -21.67
N ALA A 121 -18.30 -8.83 -22.42
CA ALA A 121 -19.33 -9.82 -22.13
C ALA A 121 -18.82 -10.84 -21.10
N LEU A 122 -19.76 -11.60 -20.49
CA LEU A 122 -19.40 -12.64 -19.53
C LEU A 122 -18.45 -13.69 -20.10
N ALA A 123 -18.56 -13.99 -21.40
CA ALA A 123 -17.68 -14.95 -22.07
C ALA A 123 -16.22 -14.48 -22.13
N ASP A 124 -15.97 -13.17 -22.20
CA ASP A 124 -14.62 -12.59 -22.31
C ASP A 124 -13.82 -12.79 -21.01
N LEU A 125 -14.50 -13.00 -19.88
CA LEU A 125 -13.84 -13.29 -18.59
C LEU A 125 -13.02 -14.57 -18.63
N ASN A 126 -13.38 -15.54 -19.48
CA ASN A 126 -12.65 -16.81 -19.58
C ASN A 126 -11.28 -16.66 -20.26
N SER A 127 -11.11 -15.64 -21.09
CA SER A 127 -9.87 -15.35 -21.82
C SER A 127 -9.15 -14.10 -21.32
N PHE A 128 -9.68 -13.44 -20.30
CA PHE A 128 -9.04 -12.28 -19.71
C PHE A 128 -7.72 -12.67 -19.04
N SER A 129 -6.68 -11.86 -19.23
CA SER A 129 -5.37 -12.08 -18.62
C SER A 129 -5.40 -11.67 -17.14
N TRP A 130 -6.00 -12.52 -16.30
CA TRP A 130 -6.08 -12.28 -14.86
C TRP A 130 -4.68 -12.24 -14.23
N PRO A 131 -4.43 -11.34 -13.26
CA PRO A 131 -3.24 -11.40 -12.42
C PRO A 131 -3.10 -12.78 -11.79
N ASP A 132 -1.92 -13.39 -11.85
CA ASP A 132 -1.65 -14.67 -11.20
C ASP A 132 -1.35 -14.43 -9.72
N PRO A 133 -2.23 -14.79 -8.77
CA PRO A 133 -1.99 -14.59 -7.35
C PRO A 133 -0.95 -15.57 -6.77
N SER A 134 -0.65 -16.66 -7.50
CA SER A 134 0.23 -17.74 -7.08
C SER A 134 1.68 -17.61 -7.55
N ASP A 135 1.96 -16.61 -8.39
CA ASP A 135 3.31 -16.28 -8.85
C ASP A 135 4.27 -16.13 -7.64
N SER A 136 5.35 -16.91 -7.65
CA SER A 136 6.31 -16.97 -6.54
C SER A 136 7.04 -15.65 -6.31
N GLY A 137 7.17 -14.81 -7.33
CA GLY A 137 7.76 -13.48 -7.25
C GLY A 137 7.00 -12.56 -6.28
N ARG A 138 5.70 -12.79 -6.05
CA ARG A 138 4.89 -12.00 -5.10
C ARG A 138 5.38 -12.07 -3.67
N VAL A 139 5.91 -13.24 -3.27
CA VAL A 139 6.34 -13.52 -1.89
C VAL A 139 7.85 -13.67 -1.74
N GLN A 140 8.57 -13.66 -2.86
CA GLN A 140 10.02 -13.74 -2.86
C GLN A 140 10.62 -12.66 -1.94
N ASP A 141 11.53 -13.06 -1.06
CA ASP A 141 12.22 -12.24 -0.07
C ASP A 141 11.34 -11.49 0.95
N LEU A 142 10.05 -11.84 1.10
CA LEU A 142 9.18 -11.21 2.10
C LEU A 142 9.40 -11.74 3.51
N ALA A 143 9.88 -12.99 3.64
CA ALA A 143 10.10 -13.60 4.95
C ALA A 143 11.23 -12.91 5.71
N GLU A 144 12.24 -12.43 4.99
CA GLU A 144 13.40 -11.69 5.50
C GLU A 144 13.04 -10.28 5.96
N GLN A 145 11.86 -9.78 5.59
CA GLN A 145 11.34 -8.47 6.00
C GLN A 145 10.42 -8.55 7.23
N ALA A 146 10.09 -9.76 7.69
CA ALA A 146 9.11 -10.03 8.74
C ALA A 146 9.68 -10.05 10.16
#